data_AF-T0HUX1-F1
#
_entry.id   AF-T0HUX1-F1
#
_cell.length_a   1.000
_cell.length_b   1.000
_cell.length_c   1.000
_cell.angle_alpha   90.00
_cell.angle_beta   90.00
_cell.angle_gamma   90.00
#
_symmetry.space_group_name_H-M   'P 1'
#
loop_
_entity.id
_entity.type
_entity.pdbx_description
1 polymer ?
#
loop_
_entity_poly.entity_id
_entity_poly.type
_entity_poly.pdbx_seq_one_letter_code
_entity_poly.pdbx_strand_id
1 'polypeptide(L)'
;MRNERQRFSGLDRADMLFAAPWSGSEKLLLALLCLLTLFFAVITPPFQAPDENQHYMKALAVRQGDMLTEQRGPAIGTDLPRAALDIHRIDFPTDVPATSRLFHADQLRRSASADARRSGSDFADFPNVASYAPTLYLPGAIGLAAGKGLGLSSLGAFCVGRVVNALTGLALLIAALQLLPFGRNAMLATALLPTFAYQTGSLSPDAVINGLGFVGLAFALRVGFMGSAPARSVGLLLTGPLLALCKGVYLPIMAAGMRWPTRRDPRLWLILGAMTLGAIAFVAWMHYSGGSQALYHIQSRKTGETMMTAPLRDQLATILASLRTAEQYSTTVAAG
;
A
#
# COMPACT_ATOMS: atom_id res chain seq x y z
N MET A 1 -2.33 37.28 -23.54
CA MET A 1 -2.74 36.62 -22.28
C MET A 1 -4.20 36.89 -21.86
N ARG A 2 -5.14 37.19 -22.79
CA ARG A 2 -6.55 37.49 -22.45
C ARG A 2 -7.58 36.53 -23.08
N ASN A 3 -7.15 35.65 -24.00
CA ASN A 3 -8.05 34.77 -24.76
C ASN A 3 -8.23 33.35 -24.19
N GLU A 4 -7.47 32.93 -23.18
CA GLU A 4 -7.67 31.60 -22.56
C GLU A 4 -8.72 31.59 -21.44
N ARG A 5 -9.09 32.76 -20.90
CA ARG A 5 -10.08 32.85 -19.80
C ARG A 5 -11.53 32.69 -20.27
N GLN A 6 -11.81 32.77 -21.57
CA GLN A 6 -13.19 32.71 -22.11
C GLN A 6 -13.65 31.30 -22.54
N ARG A 7 -12.80 30.27 -22.48
CA ARG A 7 -13.21 28.88 -22.76
C ARG A 7 -13.84 28.14 -21.56
N PHE A 8 -13.98 28.81 -20.42
CA PHE A 8 -14.52 28.23 -19.18
C PHE A 8 -15.92 28.73 -18.81
N SER A 9 -16.59 29.51 -19.67
CA SER A 9 -18.00 29.89 -19.45
C SER A 9 -18.93 28.85 -20.07
N GLY A 10 -19.22 27.81 -19.31
CA GLY A 10 -20.29 26.84 -19.59
C GLY A 10 -20.79 26.30 -18.26
N LEU A 11 -21.99 26.73 -17.87
CA LEU A 11 -22.67 26.45 -16.60
C LEU A 11 -23.05 24.96 -16.39
N ASP A 12 -22.62 24.04 -17.27
CA ASP A 12 -22.90 22.59 -17.19
C ASP A 12 -21.74 21.73 -16.64
N ARG A 13 -20.56 22.30 -16.33
CA ARG A 13 -19.42 21.52 -15.80
C ARG A 13 -19.40 21.34 -14.28
N ALA A 14 -20.22 22.08 -13.54
CA ALA A 14 -20.21 22.07 -12.07
C ALA A 14 -20.70 20.74 -11.46
N ASP A 15 -21.53 20.00 -12.21
CA ASP A 15 -22.19 18.76 -11.77
C ASP A 15 -21.66 17.49 -12.44
N MET A 16 -20.72 17.59 -13.39
CA MET A 16 -20.12 16.39 -13.96
C MET A 16 -19.27 15.67 -12.89
N LEU A 17 -19.62 14.42 -12.60
CA LEU A 17 -18.81 13.52 -11.76
C LEU A 17 -17.45 13.21 -12.38
N PHE A 18 -17.25 13.43 -13.69
CA PHE A 18 -16.04 13.09 -14.42
C PHE A 18 -15.40 14.31 -15.09
N ALA A 19 -14.07 14.35 -15.12
CA ALA A 19 -13.32 15.44 -15.73
C ALA A 19 -13.31 15.36 -17.28
N ALA A 20 -12.73 16.37 -17.93
CA ALA A 20 -12.67 16.56 -19.39
C ALA A 20 -12.27 15.30 -20.18
N PRO A 21 -12.64 15.19 -21.48
CA PRO A 21 -12.24 14.06 -22.32
C PRO A 21 -10.72 13.89 -22.37
N TRP A 22 -10.27 12.64 -22.47
CA TRP A 22 -8.86 12.27 -22.41
C TRP A 22 -8.12 12.65 -23.69
N SER A 23 -6.93 13.23 -23.57
CA SER A 23 -6.06 13.52 -24.71
C SER A 23 -5.45 12.22 -25.28
N GLY A 24 -4.94 12.27 -26.51
CA GLY A 24 -4.27 11.12 -27.13
C GLY A 24 -3.04 10.66 -26.34
N SER A 25 -2.26 11.60 -25.80
CA SER A 25 -1.09 11.28 -24.98
C SER A 25 -1.47 10.68 -23.63
N GLU A 26 -2.54 11.18 -22.97
CA GLU A 26 -3.05 10.60 -21.73
C GLU A 26 -3.46 9.13 -21.91
N LYS A 27 -4.13 8.81 -23.01
CA LYS A 27 -4.51 7.43 -23.35
C LYS A 27 -3.30 6.55 -23.60
N LEU A 28 -2.30 7.05 -24.33
CA LEU A 28 -1.06 6.31 -24.59
C LEU A 28 -0.28 6.04 -23.30
N LEU A 29 -0.14 7.03 -22.43
CA LEU A 29 0.55 6.89 -21.14
C LEU A 29 -0.17 5.89 -20.23
N LEU A 30 -1.50 5.94 -20.17
CA LEU A 30 -2.26 4.94 -19.42
C LEU A 30 -2.10 3.54 -20.01
N ALA A 31 -2.17 3.39 -21.33
CA ALA A 31 -2.00 2.09 -21.98
C ALA A 31 -0.61 1.50 -21.69
N LEU A 32 0.44 2.33 -21.77
CA LEU A 32 1.80 1.94 -21.42
C LEU A 32 1.90 1.54 -19.95
N LEU A 33 1.29 2.28 -19.04
CA LEU A 33 1.27 1.95 -17.62
C LEU A 33 0.58 0.62 -17.33
N CYS A 34 -0.60 0.37 -17.94
CA CYS A 34 -1.30 -0.89 -17.83
C CYS A 34 -0.42 -2.05 -18.33
N LEU A 35 0.23 -1.87 -19.49
CA LEU A 35 1.14 -2.84 -20.07
C LEU A 35 2.32 -3.12 -19.13
N LEU A 36 3.00 -2.09 -18.62
CA LEU A 36 4.15 -2.24 -17.72
C LEU A 36 3.76 -2.91 -16.40
N THR A 37 2.63 -2.55 -15.82
CA THR A 37 2.15 -3.12 -14.55
C THR A 37 1.84 -4.61 -14.72
N LEU A 38 1.12 -4.98 -15.78
CA LEU A 38 0.81 -6.38 -16.08
C LEU A 38 2.07 -7.17 -16.50
N PHE A 39 3.00 -6.53 -17.20
CA PHE A 39 4.29 -7.11 -17.53
C PHE A 39 5.06 -7.47 -16.25
N PHE A 40 5.19 -6.55 -15.29
CA PHE A 40 5.80 -6.83 -13.99
C PHE A 40 5.05 -7.91 -13.21
N ALA A 41 3.72 -7.94 -13.29
CA ALA A 41 2.91 -8.99 -12.66
C ALA A 41 3.24 -10.41 -13.14
N VAL A 42 3.70 -10.55 -14.38
CA VAL A 42 4.01 -11.84 -14.99
C VAL A 42 5.51 -12.17 -14.96
N ILE A 43 6.37 -11.19 -15.25
CA ILE A 43 7.80 -11.45 -15.46
C ILE A 43 8.60 -11.55 -14.16
N THR A 44 8.15 -10.86 -13.10
CA THR A 44 8.86 -10.85 -11.82
C THR A 44 8.70 -12.21 -11.16
N PRO A 45 9.81 -12.92 -10.84
CA PRO A 45 9.72 -14.20 -10.17
C PRO A 45 8.99 -14.07 -8.81
N PRO A 46 8.36 -15.15 -8.31
CA PRO A 46 7.65 -15.11 -7.04
C PRO A 46 8.50 -14.56 -5.89
N PHE A 47 7.90 -13.68 -5.10
CA PHE A 47 8.46 -13.07 -3.89
C PHE A 47 9.68 -12.18 -4.09
N GLN A 48 9.95 -11.74 -5.32
CA GLN A 48 11.06 -10.83 -5.61
C GLN A 48 10.67 -9.35 -5.47
N ALA A 49 9.37 -9.04 -5.33
CA ALA A 49 8.94 -7.71 -4.92
C ALA A 49 9.18 -7.51 -3.40
N PRO A 50 9.44 -6.26 -2.96
CA PRO A 50 9.68 -5.94 -1.55
C PRO A 50 8.60 -6.51 -0.62
N ASP A 51 9.03 -7.36 0.33
CA ASP A 51 8.19 -7.99 1.37
C ASP A 51 6.99 -8.78 0.82
N GLU A 52 7.01 -9.16 -0.46
CA GLU A 52 5.87 -9.80 -1.12
C GLU A 52 5.50 -11.14 -0.48
N ASN A 53 6.47 -11.86 0.09
CA ASN A 53 6.23 -13.06 0.88
C ASN A 53 5.37 -12.78 2.12
N GLN A 54 5.65 -11.70 2.85
CA GLN A 54 4.86 -11.31 4.03
C GLN A 54 3.46 -10.83 3.63
N HIS A 55 3.36 -10.06 2.54
CA HIS A 55 2.08 -9.63 1.98
C HIS A 55 1.24 -10.82 1.49
N TYR A 56 1.88 -11.84 0.92
CA TYR A 56 1.22 -13.09 0.55
C TYR A 56 0.68 -13.87 1.74
N MET A 57 1.46 -14.01 2.81
CA MET A 57 0.99 -14.65 4.04
C MET A 57 -0.20 -13.90 4.65
N LYS A 58 -0.15 -12.55 4.71
CA LYS A 58 -1.28 -11.74 5.19
C LYS A 58 -2.51 -11.86 4.29
N ALA A 59 -2.36 -11.87 2.95
CA ALA A 59 -3.47 -12.07 2.03
C ALA A 59 -4.12 -13.47 2.15
N LEU A 60 -3.32 -14.51 2.41
CA LEU A 60 -3.82 -15.86 2.70
C LEU A 60 -4.56 -15.94 4.03
N ALA A 61 -4.12 -15.21 5.05
CA ALA A 61 -4.82 -15.09 6.33
C ALA A 61 -6.20 -14.45 6.10
N VAL A 62 -6.25 -13.30 5.43
CA VAL A 62 -7.51 -12.60 5.09
C VAL A 62 -8.45 -13.50 4.29
N ARG A 63 -7.92 -14.28 3.35
CA ARG A 63 -8.71 -15.26 2.59
C ARG A 63 -9.37 -16.32 3.49
N GLN A 64 -8.67 -16.80 4.53
CA GLN A 64 -9.19 -17.82 5.45
C GLN A 64 -10.17 -17.25 6.49
N GLY A 65 -10.27 -15.91 6.59
CA GLY A 65 -11.09 -15.22 7.59
C GLY A 65 -10.28 -14.72 8.78
N ASP A 66 -8.97 -14.95 8.80
CA ASP A 66 -8.08 -14.52 9.88
C ASP A 66 -7.74 -13.03 9.72
N MET A 67 -8.61 -12.18 10.26
CA MET A 67 -8.46 -10.72 10.20
C MET A 67 -7.41 -10.20 11.19
N LEU A 68 -7.20 -10.90 12.30
CA LEU A 68 -6.25 -10.58 13.35
C LEU A 68 -5.18 -11.67 13.42
N THR A 69 -3.95 -11.28 13.75
CA THR A 69 -2.83 -12.20 13.96
C THR A 69 -2.78 -12.67 15.40
N GLU A 70 -2.36 -13.91 15.59
CA GLU A 70 -2.02 -14.49 16.88
C GLU A 70 -0.53 -14.28 17.18
N GLN A 71 -0.20 -14.13 18.46
CA GLN A 71 1.17 -14.13 18.94
C GLN A 71 1.50 -15.48 19.58
N ARG A 72 2.53 -16.16 19.08
CA ARG A 72 3.05 -17.42 19.62
C ARG A 72 4.53 -17.25 19.98
N GLY A 73 4.80 -16.90 21.23
CA GLY A 73 6.14 -16.53 21.68
C GLY A 73 6.63 -15.27 20.96
N PRO A 74 7.81 -15.30 20.29
CA PRO A 74 8.32 -14.15 19.53
C PRO A 74 7.67 -13.98 18.15
N ALA A 75 6.91 -14.98 17.67
CA ALA A 75 6.34 -14.99 16.33
C ALA A 75 4.92 -14.39 16.32
N ILE A 76 4.58 -13.65 15.26
CA ILE A 76 3.28 -12.99 15.09
C ILE A 76 2.72 -13.34 13.70
N GLY A 77 1.56 -14.01 13.67
CA GLY A 77 0.94 -14.43 12.43
C GLY A 77 -0.25 -15.37 12.61
N THR A 78 -0.39 -16.39 11.77
CA THR A 78 -1.48 -17.39 11.85
C THR A 78 -1.05 -18.71 11.20
N ASP A 79 -1.81 -19.78 11.42
CA ASP A 79 -1.61 -21.06 10.73
C ASP A 79 -2.09 -20.94 9.28
N LEU A 80 -1.19 -21.20 8.32
CA LEU A 80 -1.50 -21.16 6.90
C LEU A 80 -1.20 -22.52 6.24
N PRO A 81 -1.83 -22.84 5.09
CA PRO A 81 -1.55 -24.09 4.37
C PRO A 81 -0.07 -24.25 4.04
N ARG A 82 0.51 -25.39 4.41
CA ARG A 82 1.94 -25.68 4.19
C ARG A 82 2.32 -25.59 2.71
N ALA A 83 1.46 -26.08 1.82
CA ALA A 83 1.64 -25.95 0.36
C ALA A 83 1.87 -24.51 -0.11
N ALA A 84 1.24 -23.53 0.53
CA ALA A 84 1.39 -22.12 0.19
C ALA A 84 2.68 -21.54 0.78
N LEU A 85 2.99 -21.86 2.03
CA LEU A 85 4.20 -21.38 2.72
C LEU A 85 5.48 -21.91 2.08
N ASP A 86 5.50 -23.17 1.67
CA ASP A 86 6.67 -23.82 1.10
C ASP A 86 7.05 -23.27 -0.28
N ILE A 87 6.15 -22.57 -0.98
CA ILE A 87 6.54 -21.82 -2.19
C ILE A 87 7.61 -20.80 -1.83
N HIS A 88 7.41 -20.06 -0.75
CA HIS A 88 8.38 -19.08 -0.30
C HIS A 88 9.54 -19.74 0.45
N ARG A 89 9.28 -20.69 1.35
CA ARG A 89 10.34 -21.26 2.21
C ARG A 89 11.32 -22.16 1.44
N ILE A 90 10.86 -22.85 0.41
CA ILE A 90 11.64 -23.87 -0.30
C ILE A 90 11.91 -23.46 -1.75
N ASP A 91 10.87 -23.08 -2.49
CA ASP A 91 11.01 -22.91 -3.95
C ASP A 91 11.59 -21.53 -4.34
N PHE A 92 11.16 -20.48 -3.65
CA PHE A 92 11.50 -19.07 -3.90
C PHE A 92 11.83 -18.33 -2.58
N PRO A 93 12.93 -18.70 -1.91
CA PRO A 93 13.29 -18.05 -0.65
C PRO A 93 13.81 -16.62 -0.87
N THR A 94 13.59 -15.78 0.13
CA THR A 94 13.92 -14.33 0.12
C THR A 94 15.03 -13.98 1.10
N ASP A 95 15.71 -14.99 1.65
CA ASP A 95 16.96 -14.85 2.38
C ASP A 95 18.02 -14.21 1.47
N VAL A 96 18.96 -13.48 2.05
CA VAL A 96 20.11 -12.95 1.28
C VAL A 96 21.02 -14.13 0.95
N PRO A 97 21.10 -14.55 -0.32
CA PRO A 97 21.93 -15.69 -0.66
C PRO A 97 23.41 -15.29 -0.69
N ALA A 98 24.30 -16.24 -0.43
CA ALA A 98 25.75 -16.02 -0.55
C ALA A 98 26.18 -15.76 -2.02
N THR A 99 25.41 -16.22 -3.00
CA THR A 99 25.63 -16.05 -4.43
C THR A 99 24.32 -15.65 -5.14
N SER A 100 24.44 -15.03 -6.32
CA SER A 100 23.25 -14.62 -7.10
C SER A 100 22.36 -15.83 -7.43
N ARG A 101 21.08 -15.73 -7.10
CA ARG A 101 20.07 -16.78 -7.34
C ARG A 101 19.34 -16.49 -8.65
N LEU A 102 19.48 -17.38 -9.62
CA LEU A 102 18.72 -17.33 -10.88
C LEU A 102 17.49 -18.23 -10.77
N PHE A 103 16.35 -17.71 -11.21
CA PHE A 103 15.10 -18.47 -11.25
C PHE A 103 14.82 -18.95 -12.67
N HIS A 104 14.51 -20.23 -12.81
CA HIS A 104 14.29 -20.90 -14.09
C HIS A 104 12.82 -21.35 -14.24
N ALA A 105 12.33 -21.40 -15.48
CA ALA A 105 10.93 -21.73 -15.74
C ALA A 105 10.52 -23.15 -15.28
N ASP A 106 11.46 -24.09 -15.20
CA ASP A 106 11.22 -25.43 -14.67
C ASP A 106 10.89 -25.42 -13.17
N GLN A 107 11.46 -24.47 -12.40
CA GLN A 107 11.16 -24.31 -10.97
C GLN A 107 9.69 -23.96 -10.74
N LEU A 108 9.08 -23.14 -11.61
CA LEU A 108 7.65 -22.83 -11.53
C LEU A 108 6.78 -24.10 -11.69
N ARG A 109 7.13 -24.98 -12.64
CA ARG A 109 6.43 -26.25 -12.87
C ARG A 109 6.62 -27.23 -11.71
N ARG A 110 7.85 -27.34 -11.19
CA ARG A 110 8.17 -28.17 -10.02
C ARG A 110 7.43 -27.71 -8.76
N SER A 111 7.40 -26.41 -8.51
CA SER A 111 6.65 -25.80 -7.41
C SER A 111 5.15 -26.07 -7.54
N ALA A 112 4.56 -25.80 -8.71
CA ALA A 112 3.13 -26.02 -8.96
C ALA A 112 2.69 -27.49 -8.79
N SER A 113 3.57 -28.45 -9.08
CA SER A 113 3.29 -29.89 -8.95
C SER A 113 3.59 -30.46 -7.55
N ALA A 114 4.11 -29.64 -6.64
CA ALA A 114 4.46 -30.07 -5.28
C ALA A 114 3.32 -29.93 -4.27
N ASP A 115 2.27 -29.16 -4.57
CA ASP A 115 1.11 -28.91 -3.69
C ASP A 115 0.54 -30.19 -3.05
N ALA A 116 0.30 -31.23 -3.85
CA ALA A 116 -0.31 -32.48 -3.38
C ALA A 116 0.56 -33.21 -2.33
N ARG A 117 1.87 -32.98 -2.32
CA ARG A 117 2.81 -33.56 -1.35
C ARG A 117 2.99 -32.68 -0.10
N ARG A 118 2.45 -31.46 -0.11
CA ARG A 118 2.60 -30.43 0.95
C ARG A 118 1.29 -30.25 1.72
N SER A 119 0.75 -31.34 2.27
CA SER A 119 -0.48 -31.31 3.07
C SER A 119 -0.26 -30.71 4.46
N GLY A 120 -1.37 -30.30 5.10
CA GLY A 120 -1.37 -29.72 6.44
C GLY A 120 -1.21 -28.21 6.48
N SER A 121 -1.13 -27.68 7.69
CA SER A 121 -0.86 -26.28 8.00
C SER A 121 0.45 -26.13 8.76
N ASP A 122 1.00 -24.93 8.75
CA ASP A 122 2.13 -24.55 9.58
C ASP A 122 1.99 -23.07 9.97
N PHE A 123 2.61 -22.68 11.09
CA PHE A 123 2.54 -21.31 11.57
C PHE A 123 3.37 -20.41 10.67
N ALA A 124 2.74 -19.36 10.15
CA ALA A 124 3.35 -18.38 9.28
C ALA A 124 3.67 -17.12 10.09
N ASP A 125 4.95 -16.75 10.18
CA ASP A 125 5.41 -15.57 10.91
C ASP A 125 5.56 -14.37 9.95
N PHE A 126 4.81 -13.29 10.20
CA PHE A 126 4.79 -12.08 9.36
C PHE A 126 4.58 -10.80 10.17
N PRO A 127 5.47 -10.50 11.14
CA PRO A 127 5.26 -9.43 12.12
C PRO A 127 5.17 -8.02 11.49
N ASN A 128 5.95 -7.74 10.45
CA ASN A 128 6.02 -6.39 9.84
C ASN A 128 4.67 -5.93 9.24
N VAL A 129 3.80 -6.87 8.88
CA VAL A 129 2.51 -6.59 8.23
C VAL A 129 1.31 -7.03 9.08
N ALA A 130 1.56 -7.52 10.30
CA ALA A 130 0.53 -8.04 11.20
C ALA A 130 -0.54 -6.98 11.52
N SER A 131 -0.11 -5.74 11.81
CA SER A 131 -0.96 -4.60 12.16
C SER A 131 -1.66 -3.95 10.95
N TYR A 132 -1.33 -4.34 9.73
CA TYR A 132 -1.95 -3.75 8.54
C TYR A 132 -3.40 -4.19 8.43
N ALA A 133 -4.27 -3.26 8.01
CA ALA A 133 -5.70 -3.52 7.89
C ALA A 133 -5.99 -4.62 6.86
N PRO A 134 -6.89 -5.59 7.15
CA PRO A 134 -7.29 -6.64 6.21
C PRO A 134 -7.79 -6.12 4.87
N THR A 135 -8.41 -4.93 4.86
CA THR A 135 -8.95 -4.28 3.67
C THR A 135 -7.91 -4.05 2.57
N LEU A 136 -6.64 -3.83 2.95
CA LEU A 136 -5.52 -3.69 2.02
C LEU A 136 -5.26 -4.95 1.19
N TYR A 137 -5.52 -6.11 1.79
CA TYR A 137 -5.22 -7.41 1.21
C TYR A 137 -6.43 -8.07 0.59
N LEU A 138 -7.61 -7.45 0.69
CA LEU A 138 -8.85 -7.99 0.14
C LEU A 138 -8.75 -8.29 -1.37
N PRO A 139 -8.17 -7.41 -2.23
CA PRO A 139 -8.00 -7.74 -3.65
C PRO A 139 -7.11 -8.97 -3.88
N GLY A 140 -5.98 -9.03 -3.19
CA GLY A 140 -5.07 -10.18 -3.23
C GLY A 140 -5.77 -11.46 -2.75
N ALA A 141 -6.49 -11.39 -1.61
CA ALA A 141 -7.24 -12.50 -1.04
C ALA A 141 -8.33 -13.02 -1.99
N ILE A 142 -9.07 -12.13 -2.66
CA ILE A 142 -10.05 -12.48 -3.70
C ILE A 142 -9.36 -13.18 -4.86
N GLY A 143 -8.24 -12.68 -5.35
CA GLY A 143 -7.49 -13.32 -6.43
C GLY A 143 -6.93 -14.70 -6.03
N LEU A 144 -6.44 -14.84 -4.79
CA LEU A 144 -6.01 -16.13 -4.25
C LEU A 144 -7.19 -17.11 -4.18
N ALA A 145 -8.34 -16.66 -3.68
CA ALA A 145 -9.56 -17.46 -3.60
C ALA A 145 -10.02 -17.91 -5.00
N ALA A 146 -10.08 -16.98 -5.95
CA ALA A 146 -10.43 -17.26 -7.34
C ALA A 146 -9.49 -18.29 -7.97
N GLY A 147 -8.17 -18.12 -7.82
CA GLY A 147 -7.19 -19.05 -8.35
C GLY A 147 -7.34 -20.47 -7.78
N LYS A 148 -7.62 -20.61 -6.48
CA LYS A 148 -7.91 -21.92 -5.89
C LYS A 148 -9.28 -22.47 -6.31
N GLY A 149 -10.29 -21.62 -6.49
CA GLY A 149 -11.60 -22.02 -7.01
C GLY A 149 -11.53 -22.58 -8.44
N LEU A 150 -10.56 -22.10 -9.23
CA LEU A 150 -10.23 -22.64 -10.55
C LEU A 150 -9.39 -23.93 -10.51
N GLY A 151 -9.13 -24.49 -9.33
CA GLY A 151 -8.32 -25.70 -9.17
C GLY A 151 -6.82 -25.51 -9.43
N LEU A 152 -6.32 -24.26 -9.43
CA LEU A 152 -4.90 -23.99 -9.65
C LEU A 152 -4.06 -24.38 -8.42
N SER A 153 -2.77 -24.64 -8.66
CA SER A 153 -1.78 -24.81 -7.58
C SER A 153 -1.67 -23.56 -6.72
N SER A 154 -1.02 -23.66 -5.55
CA SER A 154 -0.82 -22.51 -4.65
C SER A 154 -0.02 -21.40 -5.34
N LEU A 155 0.93 -21.79 -6.21
CA LEU A 155 1.66 -20.87 -7.07
C LEU A 155 0.77 -20.23 -8.15
N GLY A 156 -0.10 -21.02 -8.80
CA GLY A 156 -1.05 -20.48 -9.77
C GLY A 156 -2.04 -19.50 -9.13
N ALA A 157 -2.53 -19.81 -7.93
CA ALA A 157 -3.36 -18.91 -7.15
C ALA A 157 -2.62 -17.61 -6.77
N PHE A 158 -1.33 -17.69 -6.40
CA PHE A 158 -0.48 -16.52 -6.18
C PHE A 158 -0.41 -15.62 -7.42
N CYS A 159 -0.20 -16.18 -8.61
CA CYS A 159 -0.18 -15.41 -9.85
C CYS A 159 -1.53 -14.72 -10.13
N VAL A 160 -2.66 -15.41 -9.92
CA VAL A 160 -4.00 -14.80 -10.04
C VAL A 160 -4.19 -13.69 -9.00
N GLY A 161 -3.72 -13.90 -7.77
CA GLY A 161 -3.66 -12.88 -6.71
C GLY A 161 -2.96 -11.60 -7.17
N ARG A 162 -1.77 -11.72 -7.77
CA ARG A 162 -1.01 -10.57 -8.29
C ARG A 162 -1.77 -9.83 -9.37
N VAL A 163 -2.37 -10.55 -10.32
CA VAL A 163 -3.15 -9.94 -11.40
C VAL A 163 -4.36 -9.19 -10.86
N VAL A 164 -5.12 -9.77 -9.92
CA VAL A 164 -6.28 -9.10 -9.31
C VAL A 164 -5.87 -7.87 -8.50
N ASN A 165 -4.77 -7.95 -7.76
CA ASN A 165 -4.22 -6.81 -7.02
C ASN A 165 -3.79 -5.68 -7.97
N ALA A 166 -3.08 -6.01 -9.05
CA ALA A 166 -2.66 -5.08 -10.09
C ALA A 166 -3.85 -4.40 -10.78
N LEU A 167 -4.86 -5.17 -11.18
CA LEU A 167 -6.08 -4.65 -11.79
C LEU A 167 -6.82 -3.71 -10.84
N THR A 168 -6.83 -4.01 -9.54
CA THR A 168 -7.46 -3.16 -8.53
C THR A 168 -6.71 -1.83 -8.37
N GLY A 169 -5.37 -1.87 -8.26
CA GLY A 169 -4.55 -0.67 -8.22
C GLY A 169 -4.71 0.21 -9.46
N LEU A 170 -4.73 -0.41 -10.66
CA LEU A 170 -4.99 0.29 -11.92
C LEU A 170 -6.40 0.89 -11.97
N ALA A 171 -7.42 0.18 -11.49
CA ALA A 171 -8.79 0.69 -11.43
C ALA A 171 -8.90 1.91 -10.51
N LEU A 172 -8.27 1.87 -9.33
CA LEU A 172 -8.21 3.01 -8.41
C LEU A 172 -7.48 4.20 -9.02
N LEU A 173 -6.36 3.97 -9.71
CA LEU A 173 -5.64 5.02 -10.42
C LEU A 173 -6.48 5.63 -11.55
N ILE A 174 -7.15 4.81 -12.36
CA ILE A 174 -8.04 5.29 -13.43
C ILE A 174 -9.18 6.13 -12.83
N ALA A 175 -9.77 5.68 -11.73
CA ALA A 175 -10.78 6.44 -11.00
C ALA A 175 -10.21 7.80 -10.53
N ALA A 176 -9.01 7.82 -9.95
CA ALA A 176 -8.35 9.05 -9.55
C ALA A 176 -8.13 10.02 -10.72
N LEU A 177 -7.64 9.52 -11.87
CA LEU A 177 -7.42 10.32 -13.09
C LEU A 177 -8.71 10.90 -13.66
N GLN A 178 -9.81 10.15 -13.58
CA GLN A 178 -11.13 10.62 -13.99
C GLN A 178 -11.71 11.66 -13.02
N LEU A 179 -11.35 11.57 -11.74
CA LEU A 179 -11.79 12.49 -10.69
C LEU A 179 -10.98 13.78 -10.64
N LEU A 180 -9.73 13.75 -11.10
CA LEU A 180 -8.77 14.83 -10.96
C LEU A 180 -9.20 16.11 -11.70
N PRO A 181 -9.23 17.29 -11.04
CA PRO A 181 -9.64 18.53 -11.69
C PRO A 181 -8.59 19.07 -12.69
N PHE A 182 -7.30 18.82 -12.44
CA PHE A 182 -6.17 19.21 -13.28
C PHE A 182 -4.93 18.39 -12.91
N GLY A 183 -3.91 18.34 -13.77
CA GLY A 183 -2.64 17.66 -13.45
C GLY A 183 -2.60 16.17 -13.77
N ARG A 184 -3.47 15.67 -14.66
CA ARG A 184 -3.49 14.25 -15.08
C ARG A 184 -2.13 13.76 -15.57
N ASN A 185 -1.44 14.56 -16.38
CA ASN A 185 -0.10 14.23 -16.87
C ASN A 185 0.92 14.09 -15.74
N ALA A 186 0.83 14.90 -14.67
CA ALA A 186 1.74 14.78 -13.53
C ALA A 186 1.50 13.49 -12.73
N MET A 187 0.23 13.14 -12.52
CA MET A 187 -0.14 11.87 -11.89
C MET A 187 0.27 10.67 -12.75
N LEU A 188 0.03 10.72 -14.08
CA LEU A 188 0.47 9.69 -15.02
C LEU A 188 1.99 9.54 -15.04
N ALA A 189 2.74 10.65 -15.06
CA ALA A 189 4.20 10.61 -15.02
C ALA A 189 4.72 9.96 -13.73
N THR A 190 4.07 10.25 -12.59
CA THR A 190 4.40 9.63 -11.29
C THR A 190 4.07 8.14 -11.30
N ALA A 191 2.92 7.76 -11.86
CA ALA A 191 2.52 6.36 -11.96
C ALA A 191 3.38 5.56 -12.96
N LEU A 192 3.98 6.22 -13.95
CA LEU A 192 4.87 5.58 -14.92
C LEU A 192 6.28 5.28 -14.36
N LEU A 193 6.59 5.73 -13.14
CA LEU A 193 7.85 5.37 -12.49
C LEU A 193 7.95 3.84 -12.40
N PRO A 194 9.10 3.23 -12.75
CA PRO A 194 9.24 1.77 -12.76
C PRO A 194 8.87 1.13 -11.42
N THR A 195 9.23 1.77 -10.31
CA THR A 195 8.91 1.30 -8.96
C THR A 195 7.39 1.24 -8.71
N PHE A 196 6.62 2.18 -9.26
CA PHE A 196 5.17 2.19 -9.10
C PHE A 196 4.54 1.01 -9.85
N ALA A 197 4.89 0.82 -11.13
CA ALA A 197 4.38 -0.28 -11.93
C ALA A 197 4.82 -1.65 -11.36
N TYR A 198 6.05 -1.75 -10.88
CA TYR A 198 6.61 -2.94 -10.25
C TYR A 198 5.85 -3.33 -8.97
N GLN A 199 5.66 -2.38 -8.04
CA GLN A 199 4.94 -2.65 -6.79
C GLN A 199 3.46 -2.92 -7.03
N THR A 200 2.82 -2.19 -7.95
CA THR A 200 1.42 -2.42 -8.31
C THR A 200 1.23 -3.78 -8.98
N GLY A 201 2.21 -4.24 -9.75
CA GLY A 201 2.24 -5.58 -10.35
C GLY A 201 2.57 -6.72 -9.36
N SER A 202 2.82 -6.42 -8.09
CA SER A 202 3.10 -7.44 -7.07
C SER A 202 1.86 -7.72 -6.21
N LEU A 203 1.99 -8.62 -5.23
CA LEU A 203 0.96 -8.80 -4.19
C LEU A 203 1.08 -7.78 -3.05
N SER A 204 1.90 -6.73 -3.21
CA SER A 204 2.05 -5.65 -2.24
C SER A 204 0.74 -4.86 -2.03
N PRO A 205 0.43 -4.46 -0.78
CA PRO A 205 -0.67 -3.55 -0.49
C PRO A 205 -0.45 -2.15 -1.09
N ASP A 206 0.76 -1.83 -1.56
CA ASP A 206 1.08 -0.55 -2.19
C ASP A 206 0.18 -0.24 -3.39
N ALA A 207 -0.31 -1.26 -4.11
CA ALA A 207 -1.29 -1.10 -5.19
C ALA A 207 -2.57 -0.38 -4.69
N VAL A 208 -3.07 -0.80 -3.52
CA VAL A 208 -4.27 -0.24 -2.90
C VAL A 208 -3.97 1.07 -2.18
N ILE A 209 -2.85 1.14 -1.44
CA ILE A 209 -2.42 2.34 -0.72
C ILE A 209 -2.24 3.52 -1.67
N ASN A 210 -1.47 3.33 -2.74
CA ASN A 210 -1.22 4.41 -3.70
C ASN A 210 -2.48 4.76 -4.50
N GLY A 211 -3.27 3.75 -4.89
CA GLY A 211 -4.55 3.96 -5.57
C GLY A 211 -5.52 4.81 -4.75
N LEU A 212 -5.73 4.45 -3.48
CA LEU A 212 -6.57 5.24 -2.57
C LEU A 212 -5.95 6.60 -2.23
N GLY A 213 -4.62 6.70 -2.14
CA GLY A 213 -3.91 7.96 -1.98
C GLY A 213 -4.20 8.93 -3.13
N PHE A 214 -4.15 8.43 -4.38
CA PHE A 214 -4.50 9.23 -5.55
C PHE A 214 -5.98 9.60 -5.62
N VAL A 215 -6.88 8.67 -5.25
CA VAL A 215 -8.33 8.97 -5.18
C VAL A 215 -8.60 10.04 -4.11
N GLY A 216 -8.01 9.92 -2.92
CA GLY A 216 -8.12 10.89 -1.84
C GLY A 216 -7.57 12.26 -2.23
N LEU A 217 -6.41 12.30 -2.89
CA LEU A 217 -5.84 13.52 -3.46
C LEU A 217 -6.78 14.14 -4.51
N ALA A 218 -7.34 13.33 -5.41
CA ALA A 218 -8.25 13.80 -6.45
C ALA A 218 -9.52 14.41 -5.85
N PHE A 219 -10.13 13.77 -4.84
CA PHE A 219 -11.27 14.34 -4.13
C PHE A 219 -10.92 15.62 -3.38
N ALA A 220 -9.78 15.65 -2.68
CA ALA A 220 -9.33 16.83 -1.95
C ALA A 220 -9.14 18.04 -2.88
N LEU A 221 -8.43 17.85 -4.00
CA LEU A 221 -8.26 18.88 -5.03
C LEU A 221 -9.62 19.31 -5.61
N ARG A 222 -10.49 18.35 -5.89
CA ARG A 222 -11.80 18.67 -6.49
C ARG A 222 -12.69 19.46 -5.54
N VAL A 223 -12.69 19.13 -4.25
CA VAL A 223 -13.41 19.89 -3.22
C VAL A 223 -12.81 21.29 -3.08
N GLY A 224 -11.49 21.40 -3.00
CA GLY A 224 -10.79 22.68 -2.87
C GLY A 224 -11.02 23.64 -4.04
N PHE A 225 -10.88 23.13 -5.27
CA PHE A 225 -10.88 23.97 -6.48
C PHE A 225 -12.23 24.04 -7.20
N MET A 226 -13.06 22.99 -7.15
CA MET A 226 -14.35 22.95 -7.85
C MET A 226 -15.56 23.09 -6.92
N GLY A 227 -15.39 23.04 -5.59
CA GLY A 227 -16.47 23.17 -4.59
C GLY A 227 -16.93 21.85 -3.94
N SER A 228 -17.85 21.96 -2.98
CA SER A 228 -18.23 20.89 -2.05
C SER A 228 -19.60 20.26 -2.33
N ALA A 229 -19.91 19.93 -3.59
CA ALA A 229 -21.18 19.26 -3.89
C ALA A 229 -21.34 17.94 -3.10
N PRO A 230 -22.56 17.51 -2.75
CA PRO A 230 -22.80 16.40 -1.83
C PRO A 230 -22.02 15.12 -2.17
N ALA A 231 -22.05 14.69 -3.43
CA ALA A 231 -21.32 13.50 -3.88
C ALA A 231 -19.81 13.59 -3.69
N ARG A 232 -19.22 14.78 -3.90
CA ARG A 232 -17.78 15.03 -3.70
C ARG A 232 -17.41 15.01 -2.22
N SER A 233 -18.27 15.60 -1.39
CA SER A 233 -18.10 15.65 0.06
C SER A 233 -18.19 14.25 0.67
N VAL A 234 -19.16 13.44 0.25
CA VAL A 234 -19.28 12.04 0.66
C VAL A 234 -18.07 11.23 0.18
N GLY A 235 -17.64 11.39 -1.08
CA GLY A 235 -16.43 10.71 -1.58
C GLY A 235 -15.18 11.05 -0.76
N LEU A 236 -15.01 12.32 -0.38
CA LEU A 236 -13.90 12.76 0.47
C LEU A 236 -13.98 12.17 1.89
N LEU A 237 -15.17 12.18 2.50
CA LEU A 237 -15.40 11.65 3.85
C LEU A 237 -15.27 10.13 3.93
N LEU A 238 -15.52 9.40 2.83
CA LEU A 238 -15.28 7.95 2.76
C LEU A 238 -13.81 7.62 2.50
N THR A 239 -13.14 8.39 1.63
CA THR A 239 -11.75 8.11 1.24
C THR A 239 -10.75 8.45 2.33
N GLY A 240 -11.01 9.45 3.17
CA GLY A 240 -10.15 9.77 4.33
C GLY A 240 -9.95 8.58 5.28
N PRO A 241 -11.01 7.98 5.85
CA PRO A 241 -10.94 6.77 6.67
C PRO A 241 -10.33 5.57 5.96
N LEU A 242 -10.70 5.33 4.70
CA LEU A 242 -10.13 4.22 3.94
C LEU A 242 -8.61 4.38 3.75
N LEU A 243 -8.15 5.58 3.39
CA LEU A 243 -6.72 5.88 3.24
C LEU A 243 -5.98 5.79 4.57
N ALA A 244 -6.60 6.26 5.65
CA ALA A 244 -6.04 6.16 6.99
C ALA A 244 -5.84 4.71 7.45
N LEU A 245 -6.84 3.86 7.23
CA LEU A 245 -6.79 2.42 7.51
C LEU A 245 -5.74 1.71 6.65
N CYS A 246 -5.50 2.22 5.45
CA CYS A 246 -4.43 1.72 4.58
C CYS A 246 -3.06 2.05 5.17
N LYS A 247 -2.76 3.34 5.36
CA LYS A 247 -1.54 3.80 6.02
C LYS A 247 -1.71 5.27 6.41
N GLY A 248 -1.93 5.51 7.71
CA GLY A 248 -2.27 6.84 8.27
C GLY A 248 -1.30 7.97 7.88
N VAL A 249 -0.05 7.63 7.58
CA VAL A 249 1.00 8.59 7.13
C VAL A 249 0.64 9.31 5.83
N TYR A 250 -0.27 8.76 5.00
CA TYR A 250 -0.70 9.43 3.76
C TYR A 250 -1.86 10.40 3.93
N LEU A 251 -2.51 10.49 5.10
CA LEU A 251 -3.58 11.47 5.34
C LEU A 251 -3.22 12.92 4.98
N PRO A 252 -1.98 13.42 5.24
CA PRO A 252 -1.58 14.76 4.85
C PRO A 252 -1.65 15.04 3.35
N ILE A 253 -1.73 14.03 2.47
CA ILE A 253 -1.87 14.29 1.02
C ILE A 253 -3.19 15.03 0.71
N MET A 254 -4.22 14.86 1.53
CA MET A 254 -5.50 15.57 1.42
C MET A 254 -5.35 17.07 1.68
N ALA A 255 -4.27 17.50 2.35
CA ALA A 255 -3.94 18.90 2.54
C ALA A 255 -3.75 19.67 1.22
N ALA A 256 -3.45 18.99 0.12
CA ALA A 256 -3.29 19.61 -1.20
C ALA A 256 -4.57 20.32 -1.69
N GLY A 257 -5.74 19.92 -1.18
CA GLY A 257 -7.01 20.61 -1.44
C GLY A 257 -7.21 21.88 -0.62
N MET A 258 -6.40 22.12 0.42
CA MET A 258 -6.50 23.30 1.26
C MET A 258 -5.99 24.53 0.52
N ARG A 259 -6.86 25.54 0.40
CA ARG A 259 -6.47 26.86 -0.09
C ARG A 259 -6.11 27.74 1.10
N TRP A 260 -5.04 28.53 0.99
CA TRP A 260 -4.64 29.47 2.04
C TRP A 260 -5.84 30.37 2.42
N PRO A 261 -6.11 30.60 3.72
CA PRO A 261 -7.44 30.99 4.15
C PRO A 261 -7.81 32.37 3.63
N THR A 262 -8.88 32.43 2.83
CA THR A 262 -9.78 33.59 2.88
C THR A 262 -10.74 33.26 4.01
N ARG A 263 -10.75 34.07 5.08
CA ARG A 263 -11.38 33.74 6.37
C ARG A 263 -12.81 33.18 6.18
N ARG A 264 -13.02 31.89 6.54
CA ARG A 264 -14.29 31.11 6.56
C ARG A 264 -14.70 30.32 5.30
N ASP A 265 -13.80 29.54 4.70
CA ASP A 265 -14.20 28.55 3.66
C ASP A 265 -14.68 27.22 4.30
N PRO A 266 -15.96 26.81 4.16
CA PRO A 266 -16.46 25.53 4.68
C PRO A 266 -15.76 24.30 4.07
N ARG A 267 -15.13 24.44 2.89
CA ARG A 267 -14.38 23.36 2.23
C ARG A 267 -13.15 22.95 3.04
N LEU A 268 -12.52 23.92 3.70
CA LEU A 268 -11.38 23.66 4.58
C LEU A 268 -11.79 22.74 5.74
N TRP A 269 -12.90 23.07 6.40
CA TRP A 269 -13.44 22.26 7.50
C TRP A 269 -13.86 20.87 7.05
N LEU A 270 -14.35 20.72 5.84
CA LEU A 270 -14.68 19.41 5.28
C LEU A 270 -13.43 18.54 5.05
N ILE A 271 -12.35 19.12 4.49
CA ILE A 271 -11.08 18.41 4.31
C ILE A 271 -10.47 18.03 5.66
N LEU A 272 -10.42 18.99 6.60
CA LEU A 272 -9.95 18.73 7.96
C LEU A 272 -10.81 17.67 8.65
N GLY A 273 -12.13 17.73 8.51
CA GLY A 273 -13.06 16.73 9.06
C GLY A 273 -12.80 15.33 8.51
N ALA A 274 -12.55 15.20 7.19
CA ALA A 274 -12.19 13.92 6.58
C ALA A 274 -10.84 13.39 7.10
N MET A 275 -9.84 14.27 7.27
CA MET A 275 -8.55 13.92 7.86
C MET A 275 -8.67 13.51 9.33
N THR A 276 -9.46 14.23 10.13
CA THR A 276 -9.71 13.91 11.54
C THR A 276 -10.47 12.59 11.67
N LEU A 277 -11.50 12.36 10.86
CA LEU A 277 -12.22 11.09 10.84
C LEU A 277 -11.29 9.93 10.47
N GLY A 278 -10.40 10.14 9.50
CA GLY A 278 -9.36 9.19 9.15
C GLY A 278 -8.40 8.91 10.31
N ALA A 279 -7.90 9.95 10.98
CA ALA A 279 -7.02 9.80 12.13
C ALA A 279 -7.69 9.01 13.27
N ILE A 280 -8.97 9.27 13.55
CA ILE A 280 -9.76 8.52 14.54
C ILE A 280 -9.87 7.04 14.12
N ALA A 281 -10.20 6.76 12.86
CA ALA A 281 -10.30 5.40 12.34
C ALA A 281 -8.95 4.64 12.43
N PHE A 282 -7.85 5.32 12.11
CA PHE A 282 -6.50 4.74 12.23
C PHE A 282 -6.14 4.43 13.68
N VAL A 283 -6.36 5.37 14.61
CA VAL A 283 -6.08 5.15 16.04
C VAL A 283 -6.94 4.02 16.60
N ALA A 284 -8.23 3.97 16.24
CA ALA A 284 -9.13 2.90 16.63
C ALA A 284 -8.64 1.53 16.11
N TRP A 285 -8.23 1.46 14.84
CA TRP A 285 -7.65 0.25 14.26
C TRP A 285 -6.35 -0.17 14.94
N MET A 286 -5.44 0.77 15.19
CA MET A 286 -4.17 0.50 15.86
C MET A 286 -4.38 0.01 17.30
N HIS A 287 -5.39 0.53 17.99
CA HIS A 287 -5.77 0.04 19.31
C HIS A 287 -6.35 -1.38 19.26
N TYR A 288 -7.26 -1.65 18.32
CA TYR A 288 -7.92 -2.94 18.17
C TYR A 288 -6.98 -4.07 17.68
N SER A 289 -6.07 -3.76 16.75
CA SER A 289 -5.12 -4.73 16.18
C SER A 289 -3.94 -5.07 17.08
N GLY A 290 -3.89 -4.56 18.32
CA GLY A 290 -2.74 -4.72 19.22
C GLY A 290 -1.49 -3.97 18.75
N GLY A 291 -1.67 -2.98 17.85
CA GLY A 291 -0.66 -2.44 16.96
C GLY A 291 0.54 -1.75 17.63
N SER A 292 0.53 -1.46 18.92
CA SER A 292 1.74 -0.95 19.60
C SER A 292 2.82 -2.03 19.73
N GLN A 293 2.47 -3.29 19.99
CA GLN A 293 3.45 -4.35 20.26
C GLN A 293 4.04 -4.93 18.97
N ALA A 294 3.23 -5.06 17.92
CA ALA A 294 3.65 -5.57 16.61
C ALA A 294 4.57 -4.59 15.86
N LEU A 295 4.41 -3.28 16.06
CA LEU A 295 5.26 -2.25 15.42
C LEU A 295 6.74 -2.33 15.84
N TYR A 296 7.02 -2.88 17.02
CA TYR A 296 8.39 -3.01 17.51
C TYR A 296 9.09 -4.24 16.96
N HIS A 297 8.36 -5.27 16.52
CA HIS A 297 8.93 -6.50 15.98
C HIS A 297 9.25 -6.31 14.49
N ILE A 298 10.51 -6.03 14.18
CA ILE A 298 11.00 -5.90 12.81
C ILE A 298 11.87 -7.10 12.48
N GLN A 299 11.54 -7.80 11.41
CA GLN A 299 12.43 -8.82 10.87
C GLN A 299 13.39 -8.19 9.86
N SER A 300 14.69 -8.22 10.16
CA SER A 300 15.73 -7.73 9.26
C SER A 300 15.85 -8.65 8.04
N ARG A 301 15.71 -8.11 6.82
CA ARG A 301 15.94 -8.91 5.60
C ARG A 301 17.38 -9.40 5.45
N LYS A 302 18.36 -8.65 6.00
CA LYS A 302 19.78 -8.96 5.84
C LYS A 302 20.25 -10.08 6.76
N THR A 303 19.70 -10.13 7.97
CA THR A 303 20.13 -11.07 9.01
C THR A 303 19.08 -12.12 9.34
N GLY A 304 17.82 -11.94 8.92
CA GLY A 304 16.69 -12.80 9.28
C GLY A 304 16.24 -12.66 10.74
N GLU A 305 16.98 -11.90 11.54
CA GLU A 305 16.73 -11.70 12.96
C GLU A 305 15.49 -10.84 13.19
N THR A 306 14.64 -11.32 14.10
CA THR A 306 13.54 -10.55 14.67
C THR A 306 14.11 -9.64 15.76
N MET A 307 14.21 -8.35 15.46
CA MET A 307 14.65 -7.34 16.41
C MET A 307 13.43 -6.63 16.97
N MET A 308 13.36 -6.50 18.29
CA MET A 308 12.49 -5.48 18.88
C MET A 308 13.19 -4.13 18.81
N THR A 309 12.67 -3.22 18.00
CA THR A 309 13.07 -1.81 18.11
C THR A 309 12.60 -1.27 19.45
N ALA A 310 13.49 -0.56 20.15
CA ALA A 310 13.14 0.03 21.43
C ALA A 310 11.94 0.98 21.25
N PRO A 311 11.01 1.08 22.21
CA PRO A 311 9.96 2.09 22.20
C PRO A 311 10.52 3.49 21.89
N LEU A 312 9.72 4.34 21.25
CA LEU A 312 10.18 5.67 20.80
C LEU A 312 10.75 6.52 21.95
N ARG A 313 10.20 6.33 23.16
CA ARG A 313 10.71 6.92 24.40
C ARG A 313 12.15 6.52 24.71
N ASP A 314 12.46 5.24 24.53
CA ASP A 314 13.76 4.66 24.88
C ASP A 314 14.80 4.98 23.81
N GLN A 315 14.38 5.03 22.54
CA GLN A 315 15.21 5.57 21.46
C GLN A 315 15.56 7.04 21.72
N LEU A 316 14.58 7.87 22.08
CA LEU A 316 14.80 9.28 22.40
C LEU A 316 15.69 9.43 23.64
N ALA A 317 15.48 8.62 24.68
CA ALA A 317 16.33 8.62 25.86
C ALA A 317 17.80 8.29 25.52
N THR A 318 18.02 7.34 24.62
CA THR A 318 19.37 6.97 24.16
C THR A 318 20.04 8.11 23.39
N ILE A 319 19.30 8.79 22.50
CA ILE A 319 19.80 9.96 21.75
C ILE A 319 20.11 11.13 22.70
N LEU A 320 19.21 11.41 23.65
CA LEU A 320 19.43 12.48 24.63
C LEU A 320 20.61 12.17 25.56
N ALA A 321 20.79 10.90 25.92
CA ALA A 321 21.94 10.46 26.70
C ALA A 321 23.25 10.66 25.95
N SER A 322 23.32 10.29 24.66
CA SER A 322 24.53 10.46 23.85
C SER A 322 24.91 11.92 23.59
N LEU A 323 23.91 12.80 23.47
CA LEU A 323 24.14 14.24 23.36
C LEU A 323 24.75 14.82 24.64
N ARG A 324 24.29 14.38 25.82
CA ARG A 324 24.86 14.80 27.11
C ARG A 324 26.30 14.33 27.29
N THR A 325 26.62 13.10 26.89
CA THR A 325 28.01 12.60 26.93
C THR A 325 28.91 13.36 25.96
N ALA A 326 28.40 13.75 24.78
CA ALA A 326 29.16 14.56 23.82
C ALA A 326 29.46 15.98 24.36
N GLU A 327 28.50 16.61 25.05
CA GLU A 327 28.72 17.91 25.73
C GLU A 327 29.74 17.80 26.87
N GLN A 328 29.70 16.72 27.66
CA GLN A 328 30.69 16.46 28.71
C GLN A 328 32.09 16.22 28.14
N TYR A 329 32.22 15.51 27.02
CA TYR A 329 33.51 15.31 26.37
C TYR A 329 34.07 16.62 25.81
N SER A 330 33.24 17.44 25.17
CA SER A 330 33.64 18.76 24.62
C SER A 330 34.12 19.73 25.70
N THR A 331 33.41 19.79 26.84
CA THR A 331 33.78 20.65 27.98
C THR A 331 35.05 20.18 28.69
N THR A 332 35.31 18.87 28.74
CA THR A 332 36.53 18.32 29.33
C THR A 332 37.76 18.55 28.44
N VAL A 333 37.59 18.51 27.11
CA VAL A 333 38.67 18.81 26.14
C VAL A 333 38.96 20.30 26.03
N ALA A 334 37.97 21.18 26.23
CA ALA A 334 38.18 22.63 26.22
C ALA A 334 38.79 23.19 27.53
N ALA A 335 38.83 22.39 28.60
CA ALA A 335 39.34 22.77 29.92
C ALA A 335 40.75 22.23 30.23
N GLY A 336 41.39 21.52 29.27
CA GLY A 336 42.78 21.05 29.35
C GLY A 336 43.68 21.77 28.37
#